data_AF-A0A950LIA1-F1
#
_entry.id   AF-A0A950LIA1-F1
#
_cell.length_a   1.000
_cell.length_b   1.000
_cell.length_c   1.000
_cell.angle_alpha   90.00
_cell.angle_beta   90.00
_cell.angle_gamma   90.00
#
_symmetry.space_group_name_H-M   'P 1'
#
loop_
_entity.id
_entity.type
_entity.pdbx_description
1 polymer ?
#
loop_
_entity_poly.entity_id
_entity_poly.type
_entity_poly.pdbx_seq_one_letter_code
_entity_poly.pdbx_strand_id
1 'polypeptide(L)'
;MAVGVGGEVVTSADGSQWQQRRTPVFDTLRSVVEGPHGVVAVGGGGYLVTSADDTGWERRPSGTDDELFAVAAARGRMVAAGGVGTIVTSTDGEHWALVRG
;
A
#
# COMPACT_ATOMS: atom_id res chain seq x y z
N MET A 1 -9.57 -4.13 -7.17
CA MET A 1 -8.49 -3.16 -7.45
C MET A 1 -7.24 -3.92 -7.87
N ALA A 2 -6.37 -3.32 -8.69
CA ALA A 2 -5.04 -3.84 -9.00
C ALA A 2 -4.00 -2.70 -9.01
N VAL A 3 -2.72 -3.06 -8.83
CA VAL A 3 -1.59 -2.13 -8.79
C VAL A 3 -0.42 -2.63 -9.65
N GLY A 4 0.47 -1.73 -10.06
CA GLY A 4 1.58 -2.12 -10.94
C GLY A 4 2.68 -1.09 -11.14
N VAL A 5 3.35 -1.20 -12.29
CA VAL A 5 4.53 -0.42 -12.68
C VAL A 5 4.19 1.07 -12.73
N GLY A 6 5.13 1.93 -12.35
CA GLY A 6 4.95 3.38 -12.49
C GLY A 6 3.95 3.99 -11.50
N GLY A 7 3.69 3.32 -10.37
CA GLY A 7 2.67 3.73 -9.41
C GLY A 7 1.24 3.48 -9.88
N GLU A 8 1.04 2.62 -10.87
CA GLU A 8 -0.28 2.34 -11.45
C GLU A 8 -1.23 1.78 -10.39
N VAL A 9 -2.44 2.34 -10.36
CA VAL A 9 -3.60 1.81 -9.64
C VAL A 9 -4.77 1.81 -10.60
N VAL A 10 -5.50 0.69 -10.65
CA VAL A 10 -6.76 0.57 -11.39
C VAL A 10 -7.86 0.01 -10.49
N THR A 11 -9.05 0.59 -10.61
CA THR A 11 -10.25 0.17 -9.88
C THR A 11 -11.33 -0.32 -10.83
N SER A 12 -12.08 -1.33 -10.40
CA SER A 12 -13.23 -1.86 -11.10
C SER A 12 -14.26 -2.32 -10.08
N ALA A 13 -15.53 -1.98 -10.31
CA ALA A 13 -16.65 -2.43 -9.49
C ALA A 13 -17.18 -3.80 -9.95
N ASP A 14 -16.95 -4.17 -11.21
CA ASP A 14 -17.52 -5.36 -11.85
C ASP A 14 -16.46 -6.37 -12.35
N GLY A 15 -15.17 -6.03 -12.22
CA GLY A 15 -14.04 -6.81 -12.73
C GLY A 15 -13.85 -6.75 -14.25
N SER A 16 -14.73 -6.06 -14.99
CA SER A 16 -14.75 -6.05 -16.46
C SER A 16 -14.33 -4.70 -17.04
N GLN A 17 -14.70 -3.60 -16.39
CA GLN A 17 -14.33 -2.24 -16.78
C GLN A 17 -13.40 -1.65 -15.73
N TRP A 18 -12.25 -1.14 -16.17
CA TRP A 18 -11.20 -0.63 -15.29
C TRP A 18 -10.95 0.85 -15.50
N GLN A 19 -10.89 1.58 -14.40
CA GLN A 19 -10.58 3.01 -14.37
C GLN A 19 -9.23 3.23 -13.70
N GLN A 20 -8.35 3.98 -14.36
CA GLN A 20 -7.05 4.36 -13.80
C GLN A 20 -7.23 5.41 -12.69
N ARG A 21 -6.50 5.22 -11.59
CA ARG A 21 -6.38 6.17 -10.49
C ARG A 21 -4.94 6.69 -10.43
N ARG A 22 -4.80 8.00 -10.27
CA ARG A 22 -3.48 8.64 -10.13
C ARG A 22 -2.96 8.43 -8.72
N THR A 23 -1.67 8.15 -8.60
CA THR A 23 -0.97 8.09 -7.33
C THR A 23 0.15 9.13 -7.29
N PRO A 24 0.63 9.51 -6.09
CA PRO A 24 1.76 10.42 -5.93
C PRO A 24 3.13 9.70 -6.02
N VAL A 25 3.18 8.48 -6.56
CA VAL A 25 4.40 7.66 -6.64
C VAL A 25 4.63 7.19 -8.08
N PHE A 26 5.89 6.95 -8.43
CA PHE A 26 6.30 6.61 -9.80
C PHE A 26 7.04 5.26 -9.90
N ASP A 27 7.22 4.56 -8.78
CA ASP A 27 7.85 3.23 -8.75
C ASP A 27 6.77 2.15 -8.66
N THR A 28 7.17 0.89 -8.87
CA THR A 28 6.28 -0.26 -8.91
C THR A 28 5.61 -0.49 -7.56
N LEU A 29 4.29 -0.44 -7.56
CA LEU A 29 3.45 -0.96 -6.49
C LEU A 29 3.29 -2.47 -6.72
N ARG A 30 3.57 -3.27 -5.69
CA ARG A 30 3.68 -4.74 -5.75
C ARG A 30 2.52 -5.46 -5.09
N SER A 31 1.90 -4.84 -4.10
CA SER A 31 0.82 -5.44 -3.34
C SER A 31 -0.17 -4.38 -2.88
N VAL A 32 -1.44 -4.76 -2.80
CA VAL A 32 -2.54 -3.89 -2.35
C VAL A 32 -3.51 -4.70 -1.50
N VAL A 33 -4.04 -4.08 -0.45
CA VAL A 33 -5.04 -4.69 0.42
C VAL A 33 -6.07 -3.65 0.85
N GLU A 34 -7.33 -4.05 0.90
CA GLU A 34 -8.37 -3.31 1.59
C GLU A 34 -8.37 -3.70 3.07
N GLY A 35 -8.33 -2.69 3.94
CA GLY A 35 -8.21 -2.85 5.38
C GLY A 35 -9.24 -2.02 6.14
N PRO A 36 -9.18 -2.07 7.49
CA PRO A 36 -10.14 -1.39 8.36
C PRO A 36 -10.11 0.15 8.25
N HIS A 37 -9.08 0.72 7.63
CA HIS A 37 -8.87 2.17 7.49
C HIS A 37 -8.72 2.59 6.02
N GLY A 38 -9.34 1.83 5.12
CA GLY A 38 -9.25 2.03 3.68
C GLY A 38 -8.22 1.11 3.02
N VAL A 39 -7.76 1.50 1.84
CA VAL A 39 -6.87 0.69 1.01
C VAL A 39 -5.43 1.11 1.19
N VAL A 40 -4.54 0.12 1.21
CA VAL A 40 -3.09 0.31 1.30
C VAL A 40 -2.43 -0.41 0.14
N ALA A 41 -1.52 0.28 -0.56
CA ALA A 41 -0.61 -0.34 -1.53
C ALA A 41 0.84 -0.08 -1.17
N VAL A 42 1.70 -1.07 -1.40
CA VAL A 42 3.13 -1.03 -1.06
C VAL A 42 4.00 -1.42 -2.25
N GLY A 43 5.25 -0.96 -2.27
CA GLY A 43 6.13 -1.14 -3.43
C GLY A 43 7.60 -0.80 -3.23
N GLY A 44 8.24 -0.42 -4.33
CA GLY A 44 9.68 -0.15 -4.41
C GLY A 44 10.11 1.03 -3.55
N GLY A 45 11.35 1.00 -3.06
CA GLY A 45 11.93 2.08 -2.27
C GLY A 45 11.12 2.45 -1.01
N GLY A 46 10.51 1.44 -0.36
CA GLY A 46 9.66 1.65 0.81
C GLY A 46 8.35 2.38 0.52
N TYR A 47 7.92 2.49 -0.74
CA TYR A 47 6.67 3.17 -1.07
C TYR A 47 5.48 2.50 -0.40
N LEU A 48 4.66 3.35 0.23
CA LEU A 48 3.42 3.03 0.88
C LEU A 48 2.45 4.16 0.58
N VAL A 49 1.32 3.83 -0.03
CA VAL A 49 0.25 4.78 -0.35
C VAL A 49 -1.07 4.27 0.21
N THR A 50 -1.91 5.18 0.67
CA THR A 50 -3.22 4.86 1.23
C THR A 50 -4.34 5.63 0.55
N SER A 51 -5.53 5.05 0.55
CA SER A 51 -6.76 5.67 0.06
C SER A 51 -7.92 5.39 1.02
N ALA A 52 -8.63 6.44 1.42
CA ALA A 52 -9.83 6.31 2.27
C ALA A 52 -11.12 6.11 1.45
N ASP A 53 -11.09 6.37 0.14
CA ASP A 53 -12.26 6.45 -0.75
C ASP A 53 -12.07 5.72 -2.09
N ASP A 54 -11.04 4.87 -2.19
CA ASP A 54 -10.60 4.11 -3.37
C ASP A 54 -10.16 4.93 -4.59
N THR A 55 -10.18 6.27 -4.50
CA THR A 55 -9.93 7.15 -5.65
C THR A 55 -8.81 8.15 -5.41
N GLY A 56 -8.73 8.75 -4.22
CA GLY A 56 -7.67 9.63 -3.78
C GLY A 56 -6.56 8.85 -3.07
N TRP A 57 -5.31 9.05 -3.49
CA TRP A 57 -4.16 8.34 -2.95
C TRP A 57 -3.15 9.30 -2.33
N GLU A 58 -2.72 8.97 -1.12
CA GLU A 58 -1.74 9.74 -0.36
C GLU A 58 -0.53 8.87 -0.03
N ARG A 59 0.68 9.40 -0.21
CA ARG A 59 1.91 8.72 0.22
C ARG A 59 2.04 8.85 1.74
N ARG A 60 2.30 7.74 2.42
CA ARG A 60 2.63 7.71 3.84
C ARG A 60 4.09 7.31 4.05
N PRO A 61 4.80 7.88 5.05
CA PRO A 61 6.11 7.38 5.44
C PRO A 61 6.00 5.96 5.98
N SER A 62 6.70 4.99 5.36
CA SER A 62 6.76 3.61 5.86
C SER A 62 7.78 3.43 6.98
N GLY A 63 8.76 4.35 7.09
CA GLY A 63 9.87 4.27 8.03
C GLY A 63 11.05 3.41 7.53
N THR A 64 11.06 3.04 6.25
CA THR A 64 12.13 2.28 5.59
C THR A 64 12.27 2.71 4.12
N ASP A 65 13.45 2.53 3.55
CA ASP A 65 13.69 2.64 2.10
C ASP A 65 13.79 1.25 1.42
N ASP A 66 13.64 0.16 2.20
CA ASP A 66 13.65 -1.20 1.64
C ASP A 66 12.42 -1.47 0.78
N GLU A 67 12.56 -2.37 -0.19
CA GLU A 67 11.41 -2.82 -0.97
C GLU A 67 10.37 -3.50 -0.08
N LEU A 68 9.11 -3.08 -0.22
CA LEU A 68 7.96 -3.74 0.38
C LEU A 68 7.29 -4.62 -0.68
N PHE A 69 7.16 -5.91 -0.37
CA PHE A 69 6.70 -6.94 -1.30
C PHE A 69 5.24 -7.30 -1.11
N ALA A 70 4.76 -7.27 0.14
CA ALA A 70 3.42 -7.73 0.49
C ALA A 70 2.82 -6.84 1.57
N VAL A 71 1.50 -6.65 1.50
CA VAL A 71 0.71 -6.03 2.57
C VAL A 71 -0.53 -6.88 2.87
N ALA A 72 -0.88 -6.99 4.14
CA ALA A 72 -2.05 -7.71 4.61
C ALA A 72 -2.73 -6.93 5.74
N ALA A 73 -4.05 -7.07 5.84
CA ALA A 73 -4.87 -6.49 6.91
C ALA A 73 -5.61 -7.60 7.66
N ALA A 74 -5.52 -7.59 8.99
CA ALA A 74 -6.24 -8.53 9.85
C ALA A 74 -6.43 -7.95 11.25
N ARG A 75 -7.61 -8.20 11.86
CA ARG A 75 -7.90 -7.86 13.27
C ARG A 75 -7.56 -6.41 13.65
N GLY A 76 -7.93 -5.44 12.80
CA GLY A 76 -7.68 -4.02 13.06
C GLY A 76 -6.24 -3.56 12.82
N ARG A 77 -5.38 -4.41 12.26
CA ARG A 77 -3.97 -4.10 11.99
C ARG A 77 -3.63 -4.34 10.54
N MET A 78 -2.78 -3.49 9.99
CA MET A 78 -2.14 -3.68 8.69
C MET A 78 -0.65 -3.95 8.89
N VAL A 79 -0.12 -4.87 8.09
CA VAL A 79 1.26 -5.33 8.14
C VAL A 79 1.79 -5.34 6.71
N ALA A 80 2.90 -4.65 6.47
CA ALA A 80 3.66 -4.77 5.24
C ALA A 80 5.02 -5.40 5.52
N ALA A 81 5.44 -6.30 4.64
CA ALA A 81 6.69 -7.04 4.73
C ALA A 81 7.55 -6.79 3.49
N GLY A 82 8.85 -6.68 3.72
CA GLY A 82 9.83 -6.29 2.73
C GLY A 82 11.15 -7.04 2.81
N GLY A 83 12.15 -6.53 2.09
CA GLY A 83 13.50 -7.07 2.07
C GLY A 83 14.19 -7.03 3.44
N VAL A 84 15.23 -7.85 3.63
CA VAL A 84 16.11 -7.81 4.82
C VAL A 84 15.36 -7.99 6.16
N GLY A 85 14.23 -8.69 6.15
CA GLY A 85 13.41 -8.89 7.36
C GLY A 85 12.59 -7.67 7.76
N THR A 86 12.46 -6.67 6.90
CA THR A 86 11.71 -5.44 7.15
C THR A 86 10.22 -5.75 7.30
N ILE A 87 9.66 -5.33 8.43
CA ILE A 87 8.24 -5.39 8.74
C ILE A 87 7.82 -4.02 9.22
N VAL A 88 6.80 -3.44 8.60
CA VAL A 88 6.18 -2.19 9.05
C VAL A 88 4.72 -2.46 9.36
N THR A 89 4.18 -1.82 10.40
CA THR A 89 2.79 -2.03 10.82
C THR A 89 2.07 -0.73 11.12
N SER A 90 0.75 -0.77 10.99
CA SER A 90 -0.14 0.34 11.34
C SER A 90 -1.46 -0.20 11.89
N THR A 91 -2.11 0.60 12.75
CA THR A 91 -3.46 0.37 13.28
C THR A 91 -4.44 1.45 12.86
N ASP A 92 -4.04 2.39 12.01
CA ASP A 92 -4.87 3.53 11.55
C ASP A 92 -4.72 3.83 10.05
N GLY A 93 -3.78 3.17 9.37
CA GLY A 93 -3.51 3.33 7.93
C GLY A 93 -2.63 4.52 7.61
N GLU A 94 -2.45 5.46 8.55
CA GLU A 94 -1.75 6.72 8.33
C GLU A 94 -0.34 6.69 8.92
N HIS A 95 -0.22 6.16 10.14
CA HIS A 95 1.03 6.08 10.87
C HIS A 95 1.58 4.66 10.80
N TRP A 96 2.76 4.52 10.20
CA TRP A 96 3.45 3.25 10.02
C TRP A 96 4.74 3.22 10.82
N ALA A 97 4.95 2.12 11.53
CA ALA A 97 6.12 1.91 12.36
C ALA A 97 6.88 0.65 11.93
N LEU A 98 8.19 0.80 11.73
CA LEU A 98 9.12 -0.31 11.59
C LEU A 98 9.12 -1.13 12.89
N VAL A 99 8.91 -2.44 12.75
CA VAL A 99 9.02 -3.38 13.87
C VAL A 99 10.50 -3.62 14.13
N ARG A 100 10.95 -3.29 15.34
CA ARG A 100 12.30 -3.59 15.82
C ARG A 100 12.24 -4.83 16.71
N GLY A 101 13.18 -5.75 16.47
CA GLY A 101 13.42 -6.91 17.34
C GLY A 101 14.14 -6.53 18.62
#